data_AF-A0A7Y0PM39-F1
#
_entry.id   AF-A0A7Y0PM39-F1
#
_cell.length_a   1.000
_cell.length_b   1.000
_cell.length_c   1.000
_cell.angle_alpha   90.00
_cell.angle_beta   90.00
_cell.angle_gamma   90.00
#
_symmetry.space_group_name_H-M   'P 1'
#
loop_
_entity.id
_entity.type
_entity.pdbx_description
1 polymer ?
#
loop_
_entity_poly.entity_id
_entity_poly.type
_entity_poly.pdbx_seq_one_letter_code
_entity_poly.pdbx_strand_id
1 'polypeptide(L)'
;MISPSDRALAVELIQEANQNGARLAPACKELNISVRTYERWISEGGIKEDQRPIALRPEPKNKLTIEEKQEILEVVKKEEFVDLPPTQIVPKLADQCIYIASESSFYRVLREHKMQNHRGRSKKPEGRLPESHLAVAPNQVWTWDITWLKGPVKGLFD
;
A
#
# COMPACT_ATOMS: atom_id res chain seq x y z
N MET A 1 -7.69 -9.67 -12.17
CA MET A 1 -8.70 -10.47 -11.46
C MET A 1 -10.03 -10.09 -12.08
N ILE A 2 -10.81 -11.03 -12.61
CA ILE A 2 -12.07 -10.71 -13.32
C ILE A 2 -13.12 -10.42 -12.24
N SER A 3 -13.72 -9.23 -12.30
CA SER A 3 -14.74 -8.81 -11.33
C SER A 3 -15.98 -9.71 -11.40
N PRO A 4 -16.79 -9.81 -10.35
CA PRO A 4 -18.03 -10.58 -10.40
C PRO A 4 -18.95 -10.17 -11.56
N SER A 5 -19.04 -8.86 -11.83
CA SER A 5 -19.80 -8.29 -12.94
C SER A 5 -19.26 -8.76 -14.30
N ASP A 6 -17.95 -8.71 -14.50
CA ASP A 6 -17.33 -9.12 -15.76
C ASP A 6 -17.45 -10.64 -15.98
N ARG A 7 -17.47 -11.45 -14.91
CA ARG A 7 -17.71 -12.90 -15.00
C ARG A 7 -19.14 -13.20 -15.45
N ALA A 8 -20.12 -12.46 -14.92
CA ALA A 8 -21.51 -12.63 -15.31
C ALA A 8 -21.71 -12.33 -16.80
N LEU A 9 -21.18 -11.19 -17.25
CA LEU A 9 -21.23 -10.79 -18.66
C LEU A 9 -20.52 -11.81 -19.57
N ALA A 10 -19.34 -12.30 -19.17
CA ALA A 10 -18.61 -13.30 -19.95
C ALA A 10 -19.39 -14.62 -20.07
N VAL A 11 -20.08 -15.05 -19.01
CA VAL A 11 -20.92 -16.26 -19.06
C VAL A 11 -22.12 -16.07 -19.98
N GLU A 12 -22.78 -14.91 -19.91
CA GLU A 12 -23.92 -14.57 -20.77
C GLU A 12 -23.53 -14.59 -22.26
N LEU A 13 -22.44 -13.90 -22.62
CA LEU A 13 -21.95 -13.85 -24.02
C LEU A 13 -21.54 -15.23 -24.55
N ILE A 14 -20.95 -16.09 -23.72
CA ILE A 14 -20.59 -17.47 -24.13
C ILE A 14 -21.86 -18.32 -24.31
N GLN A 15 -22.87 -18.15 -23.45
CA GLN A 15 -24.14 -18.86 -23.57
C GLN A 15 -24.89 -18.42 -24.84
N GLU A 16 -24.94 -17.11 -25.12
CA GLU A 16 -25.54 -16.56 -26.34
C GLU A 16 -24.86 -17.11 -27.59
N ALA A 17 -23.52 -17.09 -27.64
CA ALA A 17 -22.76 -17.64 -28.77
C ALA A 17 -23.04 -19.14 -28.97
N ASN A 18 -23.14 -19.91 -27.88
CA ASN A 18 -23.43 -21.34 -27.93
C ASN A 18 -24.87 -21.62 -28.41
N GLN A 19 -25.85 -20.83 -27.98
CA GLN A 19 -27.23 -20.92 -28.47
C GLN A 19 -27.34 -20.60 -29.97
N ASN A 20 -26.51 -19.67 -30.45
CA ASN A 20 -26.39 -19.33 -31.87
C ASN A 20 -25.57 -20.35 -32.68
N GLY A 21 -25.17 -21.48 -32.08
CA GLY A 21 -24.53 -22.61 -32.76
C GLY A 21 -23.00 -22.64 -32.71
N ALA A 22 -22.35 -21.71 -32.01
CA ALA A 22 -20.90 -21.77 -31.81
C ALA A 22 -20.53 -22.89 -30.83
N ARG A 23 -19.43 -23.58 -31.09
CA ARG A 23 -18.89 -24.54 -30.11
C ARG A 23 -18.36 -23.78 -28.88
N LEU A 24 -18.48 -24.40 -27.70
CA LEU A 24 -18.09 -23.79 -26.44
C LEU A 24 -16.59 -23.43 -26.36
N ALA A 25 -15.71 -24.30 -26.88
CA ALA A 25 -14.27 -24.06 -26.91
C ALA A 25 -13.83 -22.79 -27.67
N PRO A 26 -14.27 -22.55 -28.93
CA PRO A 26 -13.97 -21.30 -29.62
C PRO A 26 -14.61 -20.07 -28.95
N ALA A 27 -15.84 -20.17 -28.44
CA ALA A 27 -16.48 -19.05 -27.72
C ALA A 27 -15.70 -18.65 -26.46
N CYS A 28 -15.22 -19.61 -25.67
CA CYS A 28 -14.33 -19.34 -24.54
C CYS A 28 -12.98 -18.75 -24.97
N LYS A 29 -12.44 -19.19 -26.12
CA LYS A 29 -11.16 -18.73 -26.66
C LYS A 29 -11.19 -17.25 -27.05
N GLU A 30 -12.29 -16.74 -27.61
CA GLU A 30 -12.45 -15.31 -27.96
C GLU A 30 -12.31 -14.41 -26.72
N LEU A 31 -12.81 -14.85 -25.56
CA LEU A 31 -12.68 -14.13 -24.29
C LEU A 31 -11.37 -14.45 -23.55
N ASN A 32 -10.43 -15.16 -24.18
CA ASN A 32 -9.17 -15.62 -23.58
C ASN A 32 -9.36 -16.41 -22.28
N ILE A 33 -10.45 -17.17 -22.15
CA ILE A 33 -10.69 -18.07 -21.02
C ILE A 33 -10.67 -19.53 -21.47
N SER A 34 -10.26 -20.42 -20.56
CA SER A 34 -10.33 -21.86 -20.81
C SER A 34 -11.74 -22.39 -20.53
N VAL A 35 -12.13 -23.45 -21.24
CA VAL A 35 -13.39 -24.17 -21.01
C VAL A 35 -13.54 -24.59 -19.54
N ARG A 36 -12.47 -25.12 -18.92
CA ARG A 36 -12.44 -25.45 -17.48
C ARG A 36 -12.75 -24.25 -16.58
N THR A 37 -12.34 -23.04 -16.96
CA THR A 37 -12.60 -21.83 -16.16
C THR A 37 -14.07 -21.43 -16.24
N TYR A 38 -14.66 -21.51 -17.44
CA TYR A 38 -16.08 -21.34 -17.67
C TYR A 38 -16.91 -22.38 -16.90
N GLU A 39 -16.57 -23.66 -17.01
CA GLU A 39 -17.23 -24.76 -16.28
C GLU A 39 -17.15 -24.55 -14.76
N ARG A 40 -15.99 -24.11 -14.25
CA ARG A 40 -15.82 -23.79 -12.81
C ARG A 40 -16.66 -22.58 -12.37
N TRP A 41 -16.94 -21.63 -13.26
CA TRP A 41 -17.83 -20.51 -12.94
C TRP A 41 -19.30 -20.93 -12.86
N ILE A 42 -19.70 -21.98 -13.58
CA ILE A 42 -21.09 -22.41 -13.72
C ILE A 42 -21.42 -23.64 -12.85
N SER A 43 -20.40 -24.38 -12.38
CA SER A 43 -20.60 -25.52 -11.49
C SER A 43 -21.33 -25.08 -10.22
N GLU A 44 -22.41 -25.79 -9.86
CA GLU A 44 -23.31 -25.53 -8.72
C GLU A 44 -24.46 -24.53 -8.98
N GLY A 45 -24.83 -24.28 -10.24
CA GLY A 45 -26.13 -23.66 -10.57
C GLY A 45 -26.18 -22.13 -10.50
N GLY A 46 -25.03 -21.46 -10.42
CA GLY A 46 -24.92 -20.00 -10.46
C GLY A 46 -23.49 -19.54 -10.77
N ILE A 47 -23.31 -18.26 -11.14
CA ILE A 47 -21.99 -17.68 -11.43
C ILE A 47 -21.21 -17.55 -10.13
N LYS A 48 -20.21 -18.42 -9.92
CA LYS A 48 -19.42 -18.45 -8.69
C LYS A 48 -18.47 -17.25 -8.61
N GLU A 49 -18.68 -16.40 -7.61
CA GLU A 49 -17.76 -15.31 -7.29
C GLU A 49 -16.39 -15.82 -6.85
N ASP A 50 -15.39 -14.93 -6.84
CA ASP A 50 -14.08 -15.28 -6.30
C ASP A 50 -14.20 -15.58 -4.81
N GLN A 51 -14.00 -16.83 -4.41
CA GLN A 51 -14.04 -17.24 -3.00
C GLN A 51 -12.71 -17.01 -2.26
N ARG A 52 -11.63 -16.60 -2.94
CA ARG A 52 -10.33 -16.31 -2.29
C ARG A 52 -10.38 -15.21 -1.21
N PRO A 53 -11.23 -14.18 -1.29
CA PRO A 53 -11.44 -13.21 -0.21
C PRO A 53 -12.21 -13.81 0.98
N ILE A 54 -13.15 -14.71 0.69
CA ILE A 54 -14.09 -15.30 1.66
C ILE A 54 -13.47 -16.54 2.35
N ALA A 55 -12.40 -17.09 1.76
CA ALA A 55 -11.69 -18.25 2.30
C ALA A 55 -11.17 -17.97 3.71
N LEU A 56 -11.66 -18.76 4.68
CA LEU A 56 -11.15 -18.78 6.05
C LEU A 56 -9.69 -19.26 6.02
N ARG A 57 -8.76 -18.33 6.28
CA ARG A 57 -7.35 -18.64 6.43
C ARG A 57 -7.04 -18.82 7.93
N PRO A 58 -6.37 -19.90 8.35
CA PRO A 58 -5.93 -20.04 9.72
C PRO A 58 -4.94 -18.92 10.06
N GLU A 59 -4.88 -18.54 11.34
CA GLU A 59 -3.90 -17.57 11.78
C GLU A 59 -2.47 -18.12 11.58
N PRO A 60 -1.54 -17.30 11.03
CA PRO A 60 -0.18 -17.77 10.82
C PRO A 60 0.51 -18.03 12.17
N LYS A 61 1.26 -19.13 12.25
CA LYS A 61 1.99 -19.53 13.48
C LYS A 61 2.92 -18.44 14.02
N ASN A 62 3.49 -17.62 13.14
CA ASN A 62 4.45 -16.57 13.47
C ASN A 62 3.76 -15.21 13.75
N LYS A 63 2.45 -15.20 13.99
CA LYS A 63 1.72 -14.00 14.36
C LYS A 63 2.12 -13.62 15.78
N LEU A 64 2.53 -12.36 15.96
CA LEU A 64 2.81 -11.80 17.27
C LEU A 64 1.56 -11.91 18.15
N THR A 65 1.76 -12.48 19.32
CA THR A 65 0.78 -12.51 20.40
C THR A 65 0.50 -11.11 20.92
N ILE A 66 -0.59 -10.97 21.67
CA ILE A 66 -0.97 -9.68 22.27
C ILE A 66 0.10 -9.24 23.29
N GLU A 67 0.65 -10.19 24.04
CA GLU A 67 1.70 -9.97 25.04
C GLU A 67 2.98 -9.42 24.41
N GLU A 68 3.49 -10.06 23.34
CA GLU A 68 4.68 -9.58 22.62
C GLU A 68 4.47 -8.17 22.03
N LYS A 69 3.26 -7.88 21.52
CA LYS A 69 2.94 -6.52 21.03
C LYS A 69 2.99 -5.50 22.17
N GLN A 70 2.52 -5.86 23.35
CA GLN A 70 2.51 -4.98 24.51
C GLN A 70 3.93 -4.73 25.02
N GLU A 71 4.78 -5.77 25.04
CA GLU A 71 6.20 -5.65 25.37
C GLU A 71 6.93 -4.69 24.41
N ILE A 72 6.66 -4.78 23.10
CA ILE A 72 7.19 -3.83 22.10
C ILE A 72 6.81 -2.38 22.47
N LEU A 73 5.54 -2.14 22.85
CA LEU A 73 5.07 -0.81 23.21
C LEU A 73 5.70 -0.28 24.48
N GLU A 74 5.91 -1.15 25.47
CA GLU A 74 6.60 -0.80 26.72
C GLU A 74 8.04 -0.41 26.45
N VAL A 75 8.77 -1.19 25.66
CA VAL A 75 10.16 -0.89 25.31
C VAL A 75 10.29 0.43 24.56
N VAL A 76 9.44 0.70 23.57
CA VAL A 76 9.49 1.96 22.81
C VAL A 76 9.16 3.18 23.67
N LYS A 77 8.39 3.01 24.76
CA LYS A 77 8.05 4.09 25.70
C LYS A 77 9.10 4.34 26.78
N LYS A 78 10.10 3.46 26.95
CA LYS A 78 11.19 3.69 27.92
C LYS A 78 12.00 4.92 27.52
N GLU A 79 12.46 5.68 28.51
CA GLU A 79 13.23 6.91 28.30
C GLU A 79 14.48 6.70 27.42
N GLU A 80 15.13 5.54 27.53
CA GLU A 80 16.31 5.19 26.73
C GLU A 80 16.00 5.07 25.21
N PHE A 81 14.77 4.71 24.85
CA PHE A 81 14.38 4.35 23.48
C PHE A 81 13.37 5.31 22.86
N VAL A 82 12.83 6.27 23.62
CA VAL A 82 11.74 7.16 23.17
C VAL A 82 12.09 7.94 21.89
N ASP A 83 13.33 8.42 21.80
CA ASP A 83 13.81 9.19 20.65
C ASP A 83 14.39 8.32 19.53
N LEU A 84 14.65 7.04 19.79
CA LEU A 84 15.34 6.14 18.87
C LEU A 84 14.36 5.43 17.93
N PRO A 85 14.64 5.32 16.62
CA PRO A 85 13.82 4.55 15.70
C PRO A 85 14.00 3.04 15.94
N PRO A 86 13.03 2.20 15.50
CA PRO A 86 13.14 0.74 15.60
C PRO A 86 14.45 0.15 15.05
N THR A 87 15.02 0.76 13.99
CA THR A 87 16.31 0.39 13.41
C THR A 87 17.50 0.55 14.37
N GLN A 88 17.37 1.35 15.43
CA GLN A 88 18.37 1.51 16.48
C GLN A 88 17.98 0.76 17.76
N ILE A 89 16.68 0.65 18.06
CA ILE A 89 16.18 -0.07 19.24
C ILE A 89 16.51 -1.57 19.14
N VAL A 90 16.21 -2.20 18.00
CA VAL A 90 16.36 -3.66 17.85
C VAL A 90 17.83 -4.10 18.00
N PRO A 91 18.83 -3.46 17.37
CA PRO A 91 20.23 -3.78 17.62
C PRO A 91 20.65 -3.59 19.08
N LYS A 92 20.23 -2.51 19.74
CA LYS A 92 20.55 -2.28 21.17
C LYS A 92 19.97 -3.35 22.09
N LEU A 93 18.76 -3.83 21.82
CA LEU A 93 18.18 -4.96 22.57
C LEU A 93 18.96 -6.24 22.31
N ALA A 94 19.40 -6.48 21.07
CA ALA A 94 20.22 -7.63 20.72
C ALA A 94 21.58 -7.60 21.42
N ASP A 95 22.20 -6.42 21.56
CA ASP A 95 23.43 -6.24 22.35
C ASP A 95 23.22 -6.62 23.83
N GLN A 96 21.99 -6.47 24.34
CA GLN A 96 21.58 -6.90 25.69
C GLN A 96 21.10 -8.37 25.75
N CYS A 97 21.26 -9.13 24.66
CA CYS A 97 20.75 -10.50 24.49
C CYS A 97 19.22 -10.64 24.59
N ILE A 98 18.47 -9.57 24.32
CA ILE A 98 17.00 -9.54 24.38
C ILE A 98 16.45 -9.52 22.95
N TYR A 99 15.62 -10.51 22.61
CA TYR A 99 14.91 -10.56 21.33
C TYR A 99 13.41 -10.65 21.53
N ILE A 100 12.69 -9.61 21.08
CA ILE A 100 11.23 -9.53 21.14
C ILE A 100 10.65 -9.79 19.74
N ALA A 101 11.10 -9.02 18.74
CA ALA A 101 10.64 -9.16 17.36
C ALA A 101 11.61 -8.50 16.37
N SER A 102 11.44 -8.79 15.07
CA SER A 102 12.17 -8.11 14.00
C SER A 102 11.83 -6.62 13.88
N GLU A 103 12.72 -5.82 13.28
CA GLU A 103 12.49 -4.40 12.99
C GLU A 103 11.17 -4.15 12.23
N SER A 104 10.88 -4.99 11.23
CA SER A 104 9.67 -4.89 10.42
C SER A 104 8.39 -5.07 11.27
N SER A 105 8.47 -5.95 12.28
CA SER A 105 7.40 -6.19 13.24
C SER A 105 7.21 -4.99 14.18
N PHE A 106 8.29 -4.39 14.68
CA PHE A 106 8.22 -3.14 15.46
C PHE A 106 7.51 -2.04 14.66
N TYR A 107 7.90 -1.81 13.41
CA TYR A 107 7.24 -0.83 12.56
C TYR A 107 5.76 -1.15 12.34
N ARG A 108 5.39 -2.42 12.15
CA ARG A 108 3.98 -2.80 11.99
C ARG A 108 3.16 -2.48 13.24
N VAL A 109 3.66 -2.82 14.43
CA VAL A 109 2.98 -2.52 15.71
C VAL A 109 2.88 -1.01 15.93
N LEU A 110 3.95 -0.25 15.69
CA LEU A 110 3.92 1.21 15.86
C LEU A 110 2.96 1.90 14.87
N ARG A 111 2.79 1.36 13.65
CA ARG A 111 1.77 1.84 12.70
C ARG A 111 0.35 1.53 13.17
N GLU A 112 0.09 0.32 13.67
CA GLU A 112 -1.20 -0.06 14.25
C GLU A 112 -1.60 0.88 15.39
N HIS A 113 -0.65 1.26 16.24
CA HIS A 113 -0.87 2.16 17.38
C HIS A 113 -0.69 3.67 17.05
N LYS A 114 -0.50 4.05 15.79
CA LYS A 114 -0.29 5.45 15.35
C LYS A 114 0.85 6.19 16.09
N MET A 115 1.89 5.45 16.48
CA MET A 115 3.06 5.99 17.19
C MET A 115 4.21 6.37 16.25
N GLN A 116 4.07 6.12 14.94
CA GLN A 116 5.04 6.52 13.93
C GLN A 116 4.80 7.98 13.49
N ASN A 117 5.22 8.92 14.33
CA ASN A 117 5.14 10.36 14.05
C ASN A 117 6.46 10.92 13.50
N HIS A 118 6.38 12.07 12.82
CA HIS A 118 7.54 12.80 12.33
C HIS A 118 8.44 13.21 13.51
N ARG A 119 9.71 12.79 13.49
CA ARG A 119 10.67 12.99 14.60
C ARG A 119 11.62 14.19 14.42
N GLY A 120 11.52 14.91 13.31
CA GLY A 120 12.29 16.15 13.08
C GLY A 120 11.60 17.39 13.64
N ARG A 121 12.39 18.44 13.90
CA ARG A 121 11.90 19.78 14.32
C ARG A 121 11.19 20.56 13.22
N SER A 122 11.27 20.08 11.98
CA SER A 122 10.59 20.72 10.85
C SER A 122 9.08 20.62 11.03
N LYS A 123 8.38 21.75 10.86
CA LYS A 123 6.93 21.73 10.79
C LYS A 123 6.50 20.99 9.53
N LYS A 124 5.37 20.29 9.61
CA LYS A 124 4.73 19.72 8.42
C LYS A 124 4.47 20.86 7.42
N PRO A 125 4.85 20.72 6.14
CA PRO A 125 4.54 21.74 5.15
C PRO A 125 3.02 21.93 5.05
N GLU A 126 2.57 23.17 5.15
CA GLU A 126 1.18 23.56 4.95
C GLU A 126 0.99 23.91 3.48
N GLY A 127 -0.03 23.33 2.84
CA GLY A 127 -0.42 23.70 1.48
C GLY A 127 -1.12 25.06 1.51
N ARG A 128 -0.36 26.13 1.28
CA ARG A 128 -0.94 27.47 1.07
C ARG A 128 -1.25 27.64 -0.40
N LEU A 129 -2.46 28.11 -0.70
CA LEU A 129 -2.79 28.57 -2.04
C LEU A 129 -1.87 29.77 -2.35
N PRO A 130 -1.14 29.75 -3.48
CA PRO A 130 -0.32 30.89 -3.85
C PRO A 130 -1.20 32.12 -4.08
N GLU A 131 -0.74 33.28 -3.64
CA GLU A 131 -1.40 34.55 -3.94
C GLU A 131 -1.34 34.77 -5.46
N SER A 132 -2.51 34.96 -6.08
CA SER A 132 -2.62 35.21 -7.51
C SER A 132 -2.70 36.71 -7.76
N HIS A 133 -1.82 37.22 -8.62
CA HIS A 133 -1.85 38.61 -9.08
C HIS A 133 -2.44 38.67 -10.49
N LEU A 134 -3.38 39.57 -10.72
CA LEU A 134 -4.01 39.79 -12.03
C LEU A 134 -3.45 41.07 -12.65
N ALA A 135 -2.86 40.96 -13.84
CA ALA A 135 -2.38 42.10 -14.63
C ALA A 135 -3.37 42.41 -15.77
N VAL A 136 -3.83 43.65 -15.87
CA VAL A 136 -4.79 44.12 -16.90
C VAL A 136 -4.07 44.94 -17.99
N ALA A 137 -2.87 45.45 -17.70
CA ALA A 137 -2.05 46.23 -18.63
C ALA A 137 -0.55 45.90 -18.46
N PRO A 138 0.31 46.26 -19.44
CA PRO A 138 1.76 46.10 -19.32
C PRO A 138 2.33 46.81 -18.09
N ASN A 139 3.40 46.24 -17.51
CA ASN A 139 4.16 46.78 -16.36
C ASN A 139 3.43 46.85 -15.00
N GLN A 140 2.32 46.13 -14.82
CA GLN A 140 1.56 46.12 -13.55
C GLN A 140 2.00 45.05 -12.54
N VAL A 141 2.60 43.95 -12.99
CA VAL A 141 3.08 42.86 -12.13
C VAL A 141 4.50 42.52 -12.52
N TRP A 142 5.39 42.49 -11.54
CA TRP A 142 6.79 42.11 -11.69
C TRP A 142 7.01 40.85 -10.87
N THR A 143 7.50 39.79 -11.51
CA THR A 143 7.86 38.54 -10.84
C THR A 143 9.36 38.34 -10.97
N TRP A 144 9.98 37.82 -9.93
CA TRP A 144 11.40 37.55 -9.87
C TRP A 144 11.60 36.18 -9.22
N ASP A 145 12.51 35.38 -9.75
CA ASP A 145 13.01 34.17 -9.09
C ASP A 145 14.50 34.31 -8.83
N ILE A 146 14.97 33.61 -7.81
CA ILE A 146 16.39 33.40 -7.59
C ILE A 146 16.69 31.95 -7.89
N THR A 147 17.47 31.72 -8.94
CA THR A 147 17.98 30.41 -9.28
C THR A 147 19.38 30.24 -8.66
N TRP A 148 19.53 29.27 -7.77
CA TRP A 148 20.84 28.86 -7.26
C TRP A 148 21.61 28.11 -8.35
N LEU A 149 22.61 28.75 -8.93
CA LEU A 149 23.55 28.09 -9.83
C LEU A 149 24.55 27.27 -9.00
N LYS A 150 24.74 26.01 -9.37
CA LYS A 150 25.75 25.16 -8.73
C LYS A 150 27.13 25.72 -9.02
N GLY A 151 27.94 25.93 -7.98
CA GLY A 151 29.36 26.26 -8.13
C GLY A 151 30.13 25.11 -8.80
N PRO A 152 31.38 25.36 -9.24
CA PRO A 152 32.21 24.38 -9.94
C PRO A 152 32.53 23.14 -9.09
N VAL A 153 32.46 23.25 -7.75
CA VAL A 153 32.74 22.17 -6.81
C VAL A 153 31.62 22.09 -5.78
N LYS A 154 31.11 20.88 -5.51
CA LYS A 154 30.17 20.64 -4.41
C LYS A 154 30.88 20.77 -3.07
N GLY A 155 30.38 21.63 -2.19
CA GLY A 155 30.79 21.68 -0.78
C GLY A 155 31.90 22.69 -0.42
N LEU A 156 32.32 23.54 -1.36
CA LEU A 156 33.11 24.73 -1.03
C LEU A 156 32.16 25.88 -0.73
N PHE A 157 32.21 26.40 0.49
CA PHE A 157 31.48 27.58 0.93
C PHE A 157 32.55 28.54 1.48
N ASP A 158 32.70 29.72 0.86
CA ASP A 158 33.57 30.81 1.36
C ASP A 158 32.96 31.51 2.57
#